data_AF-A0A257LSS7-F1
#
_entry.id   AF-A0A257LSS7-F1
#
_cell.length_a   1.000
_cell.length_b   1.000
_cell.length_c   1.000
_cell.angle_alpha   90.00
_cell.angle_beta   90.00
_cell.angle_gamma   90.00
#
_symmetry.space_group_name_H-M   'P 1'
#
loop_
_entity.id
_entity.type
_entity.pdbx_description
1 polymer ?
#
loop_
_entity_poly.entity_id
_entity_poly.type
_entity_poly.pdbx_seq_one_letter_code
_entity_poly.pdbx_strand_id
1 'polypeptide(L)' 'MDIPVIVVGGINLDNVEQVLSIGIDGVAVHQALFEPPDIEQNVRRLGAKISKLRERG' A
#
# COMPACT_ATOMS: atom_id res chain seq x y z
N MET A 1 18.76 16.04 4.36
CA MET A 1 18.78 14.61 4.72
C MET A 1 17.36 14.13 4.51
N ASP A 2 17.18 13.18 3.59
CA ASP A 2 15.88 12.59 3.31
C ASP A 2 15.83 11.25 4.02
N ILE A 3 14.95 11.13 5.01
CA ILE A 3 14.77 9.90 5.80
C ILE A 3 13.50 9.23 5.28
N PRO A 4 13.57 8.00 4.74
CA PRO A 4 12.39 7.29 4.28
C PRO A 4 11.40 7.04 5.43
N VAL A 5 10.15 7.45 5.25
CA VAL A 5 9.05 7.25 6.18
C VAL A 5 8.13 6.15 5.66
N ILE A 6 8.05 5.06 6.43
CA ILE A 6 7.20 3.91 6.12
C ILE A 6 6.09 3.77 7.17
N VAL A 7 4.84 3.70 6.74
CA VAL A 7 3.68 3.51 7.63
C VAL A 7 3.37 2.02 7.79
N VAL A 8 3.11 1.58 9.02
CA VAL A 8 2.81 0.18 9.36
C VAL A 8 1.59 0.10 10.28
N GLY A 9 0.72 -0.89 10.03
CA GLY A 9 -0.43 -1.21 10.88
C GLY A 9 -1.77 -0.79 10.26
N GLY A 10 -2.69 -1.75 10.14
CA GLY A 10 -4.06 -1.50 9.65
C GLY A 10 -4.17 -1.08 8.17
N ILE A 11 -3.10 -1.17 7.38
CA ILE A 11 -3.12 -0.81 5.96
C ILE A 11 -3.75 -1.92 5.13
N ASN A 12 -4.63 -1.55 4.19
CA ASN A 12 -5.33 -2.47 3.29
C ASN A 12 -5.67 -1.80 1.94
N LEU A 13 -6.38 -2.50 1.06
CA LEU A 13 -6.77 -2.00 -0.27
C LEU A 13 -7.69 -0.78 -0.23
N ASP A 14 -8.43 -0.58 0.86
CA ASP A 14 -9.41 0.49 0.99
C ASP A 14 -8.73 1.80 1.40
N ASN A 15 -7.73 1.75 2.28
CA ASN A 15 -7.08 2.94 2.85
C ASN A 15 -5.68 3.26 2.28
N VAL A 16 -5.05 2.36 1.53
CA VAL A 16 -3.67 2.55 1.01
C VAL A 16 -3.51 3.83 0.19
N GLU A 17 -4.53 4.23 -0.57
CA GLU A 17 -4.52 5.46 -1.37
C GLU A 17 -4.48 6.71 -0.49
N GLN A 18 -5.35 6.75 0.52
CA GLN A 18 -5.38 7.85 1.48
C GLN A 18 -4.04 7.95 2.23
N VAL A 19 -3.46 6.83 2.65
CA VAL A 19 -2.20 6.79 3.38
C VAL A 19 -1.05 7.29 2.52
N LEU A 20 -0.94 6.86 1.26
CA LEU A 20 0.12 7.33 0.36
C LEU A 20 -0.03 8.81 0.00
N SER A 21 -1.24 9.36 0.01
CA SER A 21 -1.48 10.78 -0.29
C SER A 21 -0.89 11.76 0.74
N ILE A 22 -0.47 11.28 1.92
CA ILE A 22 0.07 12.13 2.99
C ILE A 22 1.56 12.52 2.81
N GLY A 23 2.20 12.06 1.73
CA GLY A 23 3.62 12.36 1.45
C GLY A 23 4.63 11.43 2.14
N ILE A 24 4.24 10.19 2.40
CA ILE A 24 5.11 9.12 2.92
C ILE A 24 5.74 8.31 1.78
N ASP A 25 6.91 7.72 2.02
CA ASP A 25 7.68 6.99 1.02
C ASP A 25 7.14 5.58 0.76
N GLY A 26 6.39 4.99 1.69
CA GLY A 26 5.78 3.69 1.49
C GLY A 26 4.99 3.13 2.67
N VAL A 27 4.45 1.93 2.48
CA VAL A 27 3.63 1.22 3.46
C VAL A 27 4.11 -0.21 3.64
N ALA A 28 3.98 -0.75 4.85
CA ALA A 28 4.13 -2.18 5.12
C ALA A 28 2.76 -2.81 5.41
N VAL A 29 2.43 -3.87 4.68
CA VAL A 29 1.12 -4.54 4.72
C VAL A 29 1.30 -6.01 5.06
N HIS A 30 0.54 -6.52 6.05
CA HIS A 30 0.58 -7.92 6.46
C HIS A 30 -0.81 -8.58 6.34
N GLN A 31 -1.71 -8.35 7.30
CA GLN A 31 -3.01 -9.03 7.37
C GLN A 31 -3.82 -8.94 6.07
N ALA A 32 -3.89 -7.75 5.47
CA ALA A 32 -4.64 -7.55 4.21
C ALA A 32 -4.09 -8.33 2.99
N LEU A 33 -2.85 -8.85 3.06
CA LEU A 33 -2.27 -9.70 2.02
C LEU A 33 -2.40 -11.19 2.35
N PHE A 34 -2.29 -11.57 3.63
CA PHE A 34 -2.20 -12.98 4.06
C PHE A 34 -3.53 -13.57 4.57
N GLU A 35 -4.51 -12.76 4.98
CA GLU A 35 -5.83 -13.24 5.41
C GLU A 35 -6.69 -13.79 4.27
N PRO A 36 -6.71 -13.18 3.06
CA PRO A 36 -7.50 -13.73 1.97
C PRO A 36 -6.90 -15.03 1.40
N PRO A 37 -7.71 -15.89 0.76
CA PRO A 37 -7.27 -17.20 0.28
C PRO A 37 -6.25 -17.15 -0.88
N ASP A 38 -6.22 -16.05 -1.63
CA ASP A 38 -5.32 -15.87 -2.77
C ASP A 38 -4.39 -14.67 -2.52
N ILE A 39 -3.20 -14.97 -1.98
CA ILE A 39 -2.18 -13.95 -1.67
C ILE A 39 -1.71 -13.26 -2.95
N GLU A 40 -1.50 -14.02 -4.04
CA GLU A 40 -0.98 -13.49 -5.30
C GLU A 40 -1.94 -12.46 -5.89
N GLN A 41 -3.24 -12.77 -5.94
CA GLN A 41 -4.25 -11.85 -6.40
C GLN A 41 -4.29 -10.56 -5.55
N ASN A 42 -4.14 -10.66 -4.22
CA ASN A 42 -4.15 -9.49 -3.34
C ASN A 42 -2.89 -8.63 -3.50
N VAL A 43 -1.72 -9.25 -3.64
CA VAL A 43 -0.48 -8.54 -3.97
C VAL A 43 -0.62 -7.82 -5.31
N ARG A 44 -1.16 -8.48 -6.34
CA ARG A 44 -1.41 -7.85 -7.65
C ARG A 44 -2.37 -6.66 -7.56
N ARG A 45 -3.47 -6.80 -6.82
CA ARG A 45 -4.45 -5.72 -6.60
C ARG A 45 -3.83 -4.52 -5.89
N LEU A 46 -3.06 -4.78 -4.83
CA LEU A 46 -2.37 -3.74 -4.08
C LEU A 46 -1.35 -3.01 -4.96
N GLY A 47 -0.51 -3.76 -5.67
CA GLY A 47 0.47 -3.21 -6.61
C GLY A 47 -0.17 -2.38 -7.71
N ALA A 48 -1.28 -2.85 -8.31
CA ALA A 48 -2.01 -2.10 -9.32
C ALA A 48 -2.60 -0.78 -8.78
N LYS A 49 -3.11 -0.77 -7.55
CA LYS A 49 -3.60 0.46 -6.89
C LYS A 49 -2.44 1.45 -6.69
N ILE A 50 -1.30 0.99 -6.18
CA ILE A 50 -0.13 1.84 -5.93
C ILE A 50 0.45 2.39 -7.24
N SER A 51 0.57 1.58 -8.29
CA SER A 51 1.07 2.04 -9.60
C SER A 51 0.19 3.15 -10.17
N LYS A 52 -1.15 3.00 -10.12
CA LYS A 52 -2.08 4.03 -10.59
C LYS A 52 -1.95 5.35 -9.83
N LEU A 53 -1.59 5.31 -8.54
CA LEU A 53 -1.37 6.53 -7.76
C LEU A 53 -0.11 7.26 -8.19
N ARG A 54 0.96 6.50 -8.48
CA ARG A 54 2.22 7.03 -8.99
C ARG A 54 2.11 7.65 -10.37
N GLU A 55 1.16 7.22 -11.19
CA GLU A 55 0.90 7.80 -12.52
C GLU A 55 0.10 9.11 -12.45
N ARG A 56 -0.53 9.42 -11.30
CA ARG A 56 -1.40 10.59 -11.09
C ARG A 56 -0.72 11.78 -10.43
N GLY A 57 0.47 11.59 -9.85
CA GLY A 57 1.29 12.63 -9.22
C GLY A 57 2.50 12.95 -10.06
#